data_AF-A0A973BSV3-F1
#
_entry.id   AF-A0A973BSV3-F1
#
_cell.length_a   1.000
_cell.length_b   1.000
_cell.length_c   1.000
_cell.angle_alpha   90.00
_cell.angle_beta   90.00
_cell.angle_gamma   90.00
#
_symmetry.space_group_name_H-M   'P 1'
#
loop_
_entity.id
_entity.type
_entity.pdbx_description
1 polymer ?
#
loop_
_entity_poly.entity_id
_entity_poly.type
_entity_poly.pdbx_seq_one_letter_code
_entity_poly.pdbx_strand_id
1 'polypeptide(L)' 'MNDDGTCPKCDAVVDAQTDEVVAEKAPWHFKLMIVALVAYLGWRVVDLFM' A
#
# COMPACT_ATOMS: atom_id res chain seq x y z
N MET A 1 -11.32 -10.94 -25.39
CA MET A 1 -11.60 -9.73 -24.59
C MET A 1 -11.37 -8.54 -25.48
N ASN A 2 -12.19 -7.50 -25.35
CA ASN A 2 -11.85 -6.18 -25.87
C ASN A 2 -10.75 -5.57 -24.99
N ASP A 3 -10.04 -4.57 -25.50
CA ASP A 3 -8.99 -3.85 -24.75
C ASP A 3 -9.53 -3.18 -23.47
N ASP A 4 -10.86 -3.01 -23.38
CA ASP A 4 -11.58 -2.46 -22.22
C ASP A 4 -11.93 -3.50 -21.13
N GLY A 5 -11.46 -4.75 -21.26
CA GLY A 5 -11.73 -5.82 -20.27
C GLY A 5 -13.12 -6.46 -20.36
N THR A 6 -13.93 -6.08 -21.35
CA THR A 6 -15.28 -6.63 -21.56
C THR A 6 -15.26 -7.92 -22.40
N CYS A 7 -16.09 -8.89 -22.02
CA CYS A 7 -16.30 -10.12 -22.78
C CYS A 7 -17.21 -9.86 -23.99
N PRO A 8 -16.73 -10.02 -25.24
CA PRO A 8 -17.48 -9.66 -26.45
C PRO A 8 -18.68 -10.59 -26.77
N LYS A 9 -18.96 -11.60 -25.92
CA LYS A 9 -20.03 -12.58 -26.14
C LYS A 9 -21.22 -12.45 -25.18
N CYS A 10 -20.99 -11.91 -23.99
CA CYS A 10 -22.00 -11.79 -22.93
C CYS A 10 -22.08 -10.40 -22.31
N ASP A 11 -21.32 -9.42 -22.84
CA ASP A 11 -21.25 -8.02 -22.41
C ASP A 11 -21.00 -7.84 -20.90
N ALA A 12 -20.38 -8.84 -20.28
CA ALA A 12 -19.99 -8.79 -18.89
C ALA A 12 -18.58 -8.20 -18.77
N VAL A 13 -18.41 -7.29 -17.80
CA VAL A 13 -17.10 -6.82 -17.35
C VAL A 13 -16.42 -7.97 -16.60
N VAL A 14 -15.29 -8.45 -17.12
CA VAL A 14 -14.55 -9.59 -16.52
C VAL A 14 -13.44 -9.10 -15.58
N ASP A 15 -13.20 -7.80 -15.53
CA ASP A 15 -12.18 -7.21 -14.68
C ASP A 15 -12.69 -7.00 -13.25
N ALA A 16 -12.83 -8.12 -12.52
CA ALA A 16 -12.71 -8.10 -11.08
C ALA A 16 -11.21 -8.09 -10.79
N GLN A 17 -10.61 -6.90 -10.93
CA GLN A 17 -9.30 -6.56 -10.39
C GLN A 17 -9.30 -6.93 -8.90
N THR A 18 -9.01 -8.19 -8.62
CA THR A 18 -8.56 -8.61 -7.30
C THR A 18 -7.25 -7.88 -7.20
N ASP A 19 -7.23 -6.87 -6.33
CA ASP A 19 -6.03 -6.15 -5.92
C ASP A 19 -4.94 -7.18 -5.59
N GLU A 20 -4.21 -7.62 -6.60
CA GLU A 20 -2.86 -8.06 -6.47
C GLU A 20 -2.19 -6.87 -5.84
N VAL A 21 -1.98 -6.97 -4.52
CA VAL A 21 -1.16 -6.08 -3.74
C VAL A 21 0.20 -6.18 -4.41
N VAL A 22 0.38 -5.42 -5.48
CA VAL A 22 1.66 -5.18 -6.11
C VAL A 22 2.44 -4.65 -4.95
N ALA A 23 3.28 -5.51 -4.38
CA ALA A 23 4.25 -5.16 -3.38
C ALA A 23 5.32 -4.34 -4.11
N GLU A 24 4.88 -3.23 -4.72
CA GLU A 24 5.71 -2.14 -5.18
C GLU A 24 6.35 -1.65 -3.89
N LYS A 25 7.53 -2.21 -3.66
CA LYS A 25 8.25 -2.20 -2.40
C LYS A 25 8.19 -0.78 -1.87
N ALA A 26 7.43 -0.58 -0.79
CA ALA A 26 7.10 0.75 -0.30
C ALA A 26 8.33 1.63 -0.40
N PRO A 27 8.22 2.81 -1.05
CA PRO A 27 9.37 3.57 -1.51
C PRO A 27 10.32 3.76 -0.33
N TRP A 28 11.63 3.59 -0.52
CA TRP A 28 12.62 3.55 0.57
C TRP A 28 12.47 4.70 1.59
N HIS A 29 12.06 5.87 1.09
CA HIS A 29 11.72 7.04 1.88
C HIS A 29 10.53 6.83 2.87
N PHE A 30 9.48 6.11 2.48
CA PHE A 30 8.36 5.77 3.36
C PHE A 30 8.81 5.00 4.60
N LYS A 31 9.74 4.04 4.42
CA LYS A 31 10.31 3.28 5.53
C LYS A 31 11.15 4.17 6.46
N LEU A 32 11.85 5.18 5.93
CA LEU A 32 12.57 6.17 6.76
C LEU A 32 11.64 7.03 7.60
N MET A 33 10.50 7.47 7.06
CA MET A 33 9.52 8.26 7.82
C MET A 33 8.98 7.47 9.01
N ILE A 34 8.70 6.18 8.85
CA ILE A 34 8.27 5.30 9.93
C ILE A 34 9.37 5.15 11.00
N VAL A 35 10.62 4.93 10.58
CA VAL A 35 11.75 4.80 11.53
C VAL A 35 11.96 6.07 12.34
N ALA A 36 11.93 7.24 11.69
CA ALA A 36 12.05 8.52 12.37
C ALA A 36 10.90 8.76 13.35
N LEU A 37 9.67 8.42 12.96
CA LEU A 37 8.50 8.52 13.81
C LEU A 37 8.63 7.64 15.07
N VAL A 38 8.96 6.35 14.90
CA VAL A 38 9.12 5.42 16.03
C VAL A 38 10.25 5.84 16.97
N ALA A 39 11.37 6.33 16.42
CA ALA A 39 12.47 6.85 17.24
C ALA A 39 12.04 8.07 18.08
N TYR A 40 11.31 9.02 17.48
CA TYR A 40 10.83 10.20 18.20
C TYR A 40 9.80 9.85 19.28
N LEU A 41 8.82 9.01 18.96
CA LEU A 41 7.83 8.59 19.94
C LEU A 41 8.47 7.75 21.06
N GLY A 42 9.41 6.87 20.72
CA GLY A 42 10.18 6.12 21.71
C GLY A 42 10.94 7.04 22.67
N TRP A 43 11.64 8.04 22.13
CA TRP A 43 12.32 9.06 22.94
C TRP A 43 11.34 9.82 23.84
N ARG A 44 10.20 10.27 23.30
CA ARG A 44 9.15 10.97 24.07
C ARG A 44 8.56 10.12 25.17
N VAL A 45 8.35 8.83 24.92
CA VAL A 45 7.86 7.88 25.92
C VAL A 45 8.89 7.76 27.04
N VAL A 46 10.17 7.57 26.72
CA VAL A 46 11.23 7.54 27.75
C VAL A 46 11.26 8.85 28.55
N ASP A 47 11.28 10.00 27.88
CA ASP A 47 11.28 11.34 28.50
C ASP A 47 10.04 11.62 29.37
N LEU A 48 8.90 11.00 29.07
CA LEU A 48 7.68 11.12 29.89
C LEU A 48 7.69 10.22 31.14
N PHE A 49 8.45 9.13 31.12
CA PHE A 49 8.44 8.11 32.17
C PHE A 49 9.74 8.02 32.99
N MET A 50 10.83 8.67 32.56
CA MET A 50 12.11 8.80 33.26
C MET A 50 12.26 10.18 33.87
#